data_AF-A0A260ZTH5-F1
#
_entry.id   AF-A0A260ZTH5-F1
#
_cell.length_a   1.000
_cell.length_b   1.000
_cell.length_c   1.000
_cell.angle_alpha   90.00
_cell.angle_beta   90.00
_cell.angle_gamma   90.00
#
_symmetry.space_group_name_H-M   'P 1'
#
loop_
_entity.id
_entity.type
_entity.pdbx_description
1 polymer ?
#
loop_
_entity_poly.entity_id
_entity_poly.type
_entity_poly.pdbx_seq_one_letter_code
_entity_poly.pdbx_strand_id
1 'polypeptide(L)' 'MESFVCNLIVREHIIGAKLHRPSRIAHLRLKKANVEQLDEWASNVHKLTDTLNKVSHLILKEQMVQK' A
#
# COMPACT_ATOMS: atom_id res chain seq x y z
N MET A 1 -7.52 28.95 1.19
CA MET A 1 -7.55 27.47 1.25
C MET A 1 -6.14 26.87 1.22
N GLU A 2 -5.23 27.36 0.37
CA GLU A 2 -3.84 26.87 0.33
C GLU A 2 -3.08 27.05 1.66
N SER A 3 -3.31 28.14 2.38
CA SER A 3 -2.75 28.39 3.72
C SER A 3 -3.11 27.32 4.74
N PHE A 4 -4.34 26.77 4.66
CA PHE A 4 -4.79 25.68 5.52
C PHE A 4 -4.00 24.39 5.25
N VAL A 5 -3.84 24.03 3.97
CA VAL A 5 -3.09 22.84 3.58
C VAL A 5 -1.60 22.96 3.93
N CYS A 6 -0.98 24.12 3.67
CA CYS A 6 0.39 24.37 4.09
C CYS A 6 0.57 24.26 5.61
N ASN A 7 -0.38 24.80 6.40
CA ASN A 7 -0.34 24.67 7.86
C ASN A 7 -0.45 23.21 8.32
N LEU A 8 -1.26 22.39 7.66
CA LEU A 8 -1.36 20.96 7.96
C LEU A 8 -0.08 20.18 7.64
N ILE A 9 0.58 20.52 6.53
CA ILE A 9 1.86 19.90 6.14
C ILE A 9 2.98 20.32 7.11
N VAL A 10 3.09 21.62 7.42
CA VAL A 10 4.12 22.17 8.31
C VAL A 10 3.96 21.68 9.73
N ARG A 11 2.73 21.48 10.22
CA ARG A 11 2.44 20.92 11.55
C ARG A 11 2.51 19.39 11.59
N GLU A 12 3.06 18.75 10.56
CA GLU A 12 3.23 17.31 10.43
C GLU A 12 1.94 16.47 10.61
N HIS A 13 0.76 17.07 10.46
CA HIS A 13 -0.50 16.33 10.50
C HIS A 13 -0.67 15.44 9.26
N ILE A 14 -0.02 15.80 8.15
CA ILE A 14 0.05 14.99 6.94
C ILE A 14 1.52 14.77 6.59
N ILE A 15 2.10 13.73 7.19
CA ILE A 15 3.53 13.44 7.12
C ILE A 15 3.95 13.20 5.67
N GLY A 16 4.93 14.00 5.21
CA GLY A 16 5.57 13.83 3.91
C GLY A 16 4.74 14.24 2.70
N ALA A 17 3.62 14.94 2.92
CA ALA A 17 2.88 15.55 1.83
C ALA A 17 3.66 16.69 1.16
N LYS A 18 3.55 16.80 -0.16
CA LYS A 18 4.22 17.82 -0.98
C LYS A 18 3.20 18.55 -1.85
N LEU A 19 3.23 19.88 -1.83
CA LEU A 19 2.35 20.72 -2.65
C LEU A 19 3.09 21.23 -3.89
N HIS A 20 2.60 20.87 -5.08
CA HIS A 20 3.05 21.43 -6.34
C HIS A 20 2.15 22.60 -6.74
N ARG A 21 2.54 23.83 -6.37
CA ARG A 21 1.72 25.04 -6.54
C ARG A 21 1.40 25.39 -8.01
N PRO A 22 2.35 25.33 -8.97
CA PRO A 22 2.06 25.68 -10.36
C PRO A 22 0.99 24.79 -11.00
N SER A 23 0.99 23.48 -10.72
CA SER A 23 -0.04 22.55 -11.23
C SER A 23 -1.22 22.35 -10.29
N ARG A 24 -1.22 22.98 -9.10
CA ARG A 24 -2.25 22.82 -8.05
C ARG A 24 -2.47 21.37 -7.61
N ILE A 25 -1.41 20.57 -7.57
CA ILE A 25 -1.45 19.15 -7.16
C ILE A 25 -0.89 19.01 -5.75
N ALA A 26 -1.59 18.29 -4.88
CA ALA A 26 -1.08 17.90 -3.57
C ALA A 26 -0.77 16.40 -3.56
N HIS A 27 0.51 16.05 -3.42
CA HIS A 27 0.94 14.68 -3.18
C HIS A 27 0.84 14.40 -1.69
N LEU A 28 -0.09 13.54 -1.28
CA LEU A 28 -0.34 13.21 0.13
C LEU A 28 0.51 12.05 0.66
N ARG A 29 1.30 11.43 -0.22
CA ARG A 29 2.17 10.31 0.11
C ARG A 29 3.61 10.71 -0.15
N LEU A 30 4.50 10.24 0.71
CA LEU A 30 5.93 10.24 0.38
C LEU A 30 6.14 9.43 -0.89
N LYS A 31 6.99 9.97 -1.77
CA LYS A 31 7.52 9.21 -2.90
C LYS A 31 8.37 8.10 -2.29
N LYS A 32 7.86 6.87 -2.32
CA LYS A 32 8.62 5.67 -1.94
C LYS A 32 9.83 5.54 -2.84
N ALA A 33 10.96 5.14 -2.30
CA ALA A 33 12.10 4.77 -3.12
C ALA A 33 11.73 3.54 -3.96
N ASN A 34 12.29 3.42 -5.17
CA ASN A 34 11.99 2.28 -6.04
C ASN A 34 12.27 0.93 -5.36
N VAL A 35 13.28 0.88 -4.48
CA VAL A 35 13.62 -0.31 -3.68
C VAL A 35 12.49 -0.66 -2.70
N GLU A 36 11.96 0.31 -1.96
CA GLU A 36 10.85 0.09 -1.03
C GLU A 36 9.58 -0.41 -1.75
N GLN A 37 9.37 0.02 -3.00
CA GLN A 37 8.27 -0.48 -3.82
C GLN A 37 8.48 -1.94 -4.24
N LEU A 38 9.72 -2.33 -4.53
CA LEU A 38 10.06 -3.73 -4.84
C LEU A 38 9.94 -4.62 -3.61
N ASP A 39 10.33 -4.14 -2.43
CA ASP A 39 10.16 -4.87 -1.17
C ASP A 39 8.68 -5.09 -0.85
N GLU A 40 7.84 -4.07 -1.01
CA GLU A 40 6.39 -4.18 -0.86
C GLU A 40 5.81 -5.19 -1.88
N TRP A 41 6.27 -5.12 -3.13
CA TRP A 41 5.86 -6.06 -4.16
C TRP A 41 6.25 -7.51 -3.80
N ALA A 42 7.50 -7.74 -3.39
CA ALA A 42 7.98 -9.06 -2.99
C ALA A 42 7.18 -9.61 -1.79
N SER A 43 6.89 -8.76 -0.80
CA SER A 43 6.04 -9.13 0.34
C SER A 43 4.62 -9.52 -0.11
N ASN A 44 4.06 -8.80 -1.08
CA ASN A 44 2.73 -9.10 -1.62
C ASN A 44 2.71 -10.42 -2.42
N VAL A 45 3.74 -10.70 -3.21
CA VAL A 45 3.88 -11.99 -3.91
C VAL A 45 3.98 -13.14 -2.92
N HIS A 46 4.78 -13.00 -1.85
CA HIS A 46 4.89 -14.04 -0.83
C HIS A 46 3.54 -14.33 -0.15
N LYS A 47 2.81 -13.28 0.28
CA LYS A 47 1.48 -13.42 0.87
C LYS A 47 0.47 -14.09 -0.08
N LEU A 48 0.56 -13.77 -1.38
CA LEU A 48 -0.28 -14.40 -2.39
C LEU A 48 0.00 -15.90 -2.49
N THR A 49 1.26 -16.29 -2.60
CA THR A 49 1.65 -17.71 -2.67
C THR A 49 1.22 -18.48 -1.42
N ASP A 50 1.39 -17.90 -0.24
CA ASP A 50 0.93 -18.52 1.02
C ASP A 50 -0.59 -18.71 1.04
N THR A 51 -1.33 -17.72 0.57
CA THR A 51 -2.80 -17.78 0.49
C THR A 51 -3.23 -18.86 -0.49
N LEU A 52 -2.59 -18.93 -1.67
CA LEU A 52 -2.87 -19.94 -2.68
C LEU A 52 -2.60 -21.37 -2.16
N ASN A 53 -1.51 -21.56 -1.41
CA ASN A 53 -1.19 -22.84 -0.78
C ASN A 53 -2.26 -23.23 0.26
N LYS A 54 -2.67 -22.29 1.12
CA LYS A 54 -3.73 -22.53 2.10
C LYS A 54 -5.05 -22.92 1.43
N VAL A 55 -5.46 -22.18 0.41
CA VAL A 55 -6.69 -22.47 -0.35
C VAL A 55 -6.61 -23.85 -1.01
N SER A 56 -5.47 -24.21 -1.60
CA SER A 56 -5.25 -25.53 -2.20
C SER A 56 -5.44 -26.66 -1.18
N HIS A 57 -4.86 -26.52 0.02
CA HIS A 57 -5.05 -27.50 1.09
C HIS A 57 -6.50 -27.59 1.58
N LEU A 58 -7.21 -26.46 1.66
CA LEU A 58 -8.62 -26.44 2.06
C LEU A 58 -9.51 -27.14 1.03
N ILE A 59 -9.30 -26.90 -0.26
CA ILE A 59 -10.03 -27.58 -1.35
C ILE A 59 -9.84 -29.09 -1.26
N LEU A 60 -8.59 -29.55 -1.10
CA LEU A 60 -8.29 -30.99 -0.96
C LEU A 60 -8.99 -31.59 0.27
N LYS A 61 -9.00 -30.87 1.39
CA LYS A 61 -9.70 -31.32 2.61
C LYS A 61 -11.20 -31.42 2.38
N GLU A 62 -11.82 -30.45 1.72
CA GLU A 62 -13.26 -30.50 1.40
C GLU A 62 -13.59 -31.67 0.47
N GLN A 63 -12.77 -31.92 -0.54
CA GLN A 63 -12.96 -33.07 -1.43
C GLN A 63 -12.91 -34.43 -0.70
N MET A 64 -12.14 -34.53 0.39
CA MET A 64 -12.10 -35.75 1.21
C MET A 64 -13.34 -35.93 2.09
N VAL A 65 -14.02 -34.85 2.47
CA VAL A 65 -15.23 -34.90 3.31
C VAL A 65 -16.49 -35.13 2.46
N GLN A 66 -16.51 -34.61 1.24
CA GLN A 66 -17.61 -34.78 0.28
C GLN A 66 -17.60 -36.14 -0.45
N LYS A 67 -16.60 -36.99 -0.17
CA LYS A 67 -16.49 -38.38 -0.64
C LYS A 67 -16.91 -39.32 0.47
#